data_AF-A0A4R8MDK2-F1
#
_entry.id   AF-A0A4R8MDK2-F1
#
_cell.length_a   1.000
_cell.length_b   1.000
_cell.length_c   1.000
_cell.angle_alpha   90.00
_cell.angle_beta   90.00
_cell.angle_gamma   90.00
#
_symmetry.space_group_name_H-M   'P 1'
#
loop_
_entity.id
_entity.type
_entity.pdbx_description
1 polymer ?
#
loop_
_entity_poly.entity_id
_entity_poly.type
_entity_poly.pdbx_seq_one_letter_code
_entity_poly.pdbx_strand_id
1 'polypeptide(L)'
;MKIGVIIVFNNNALEIERGLFDSLFNFRSEVKLCLINNGSRDDTLDKLEMLIDTSGLNCTLIDIKQDKGINFAIKAGARYFFNQNKLKYFGYSTTSDLKVSEDLFYLMNEIENFVKTMINFRADKVESTNKMKPVFFKI
;
A
#
# COMPACT_ATOMS: atom_id res chain seq x y z
N MET A 1 -3.89 15.10 -6.81
CA MET A 1 -3.83 14.54 -5.44
C MET A 1 -3.22 13.17 -5.57
N LYS A 2 -2.17 12.87 -4.80
CA LYS A 2 -1.58 11.52 -4.76
C LYS A 2 -2.26 10.72 -3.65
N ILE A 3 -2.51 9.44 -3.88
CA ILE A 3 -3.10 8.48 -2.95
C ILE A 3 -1.95 7.60 -2.43
N GLY A 4 -1.77 7.53 -1.12
CA GLY A 4 -0.86 6.56 -0.51
C GLY A 4 -1.59 5.24 -0.30
N VAL A 5 -0.92 4.13 -0.56
CA VAL A 5 -1.43 2.81 -0.17
C VAL A 5 -0.34 2.11 0.62
N ILE A 6 -0.69 1.66 1.83
CA ILE A 6 0.20 0.91 2.71
C ILE A 6 -0.20 -0.56 2.64
N ILE A 7 0.75 -1.45 2.36
CA ILE A 7 0.52 -2.89 2.36
C ILE A 7 1.50 -3.50 3.35
N VAL A 8 0.98 -4.16 4.38
CA VAL A 8 1.79 -4.80 5.42
C VAL A 8 1.90 -6.29 5.11
N PHE A 9 3.15 -6.77 4.98
CA PHE A 9 3.51 -8.17 4.76
C PHE A 9 4.16 -8.76 6.01
N ASN A 10 3.91 -10.04 6.28
CA ASN A 10 4.52 -10.83 7.34
C ASN A 10 4.50 -12.32 6.94
N ASN A 11 5.66 -12.84 6.55
CA ASN A 11 5.82 -14.22 6.06
C ASN A 11 4.94 -14.55 4.84
N ASN A 12 5.06 -13.76 3.78
CA ASN A 12 4.30 -13.90 2.54
C ASN A 12 5.18 -14.19 1.30
N ALA A 13 6.34 -14.83 1.47
CA ALA A 13 7.29 -15.02 0.37
C ALA A 13 6.73 -15.88 -0.78
N LEU A 14 5.83 -16.81 -0.46
CA LEU A 14 5.24 -17.76 -1.41
C LEU A 14 4.13 -17.13 -2.25
N GLU A 15 3.42 -16.16 -1.68
CA GLU A 15 2.30 -15.48 -2.31
C GLU A 15 2.76 -14.31 -3.19
N ILE A 16 3.97 -13.77 -2.95
CA ILE A 16 4.53 -12.69 -3.75
C ILE A 16 4.99 -13.22 -5.12
N GLU A 17 4.16 -12.96 -6.13
CA GLU A 17 4.42 -13.30 -7.52
C GLU A 17 4.79 -12.08 -8.38
N ARG A 18 5.37 -12.35 -9.56
CA ARG A 18 5.58 -11.30 -10.56
C ARG A 18 4.23 -10.81 -11.08
N GLY A 19 4.13 -9.52 -11.36
CA GLY A 19 2.89 -8.92 -11.84
C GLY A 19 1.86 -8.64 -10.75
N LEU A 20 2.21 -8.84 -9.47
CA LEU A 20 1.34 -8.52 -8.35
C LEU A 20 0.74 -7.11 -8.45
N PHE A 21 1.52 -6.14 -8.92
CA PHE A 21 1.05 -4.75 -9.02
C PHE A 21 0.50 -4.35 -10.39
N ASP A 22 0.26 -5.30 -11.30
CA ASP A 22 -0.19 -4.99 -12.66
C ASP A 22 -1.52 -4.23 -12.67
N SER A 23 -2.44 -4.56 -11.76
CA SER A 23 -3.73 -3.85 -11.61
C SER A 23 -3.56 -2.37 -11.25
N LEU A 24 -2.44 -2.00 -10.61
CA LEU A 24 -2.16 -0.64 -10.17
C LEU A 24 -1.31 0.16 -11.17
N PHE A 25 -0.80 -0.48 -12.22
CA PHE A 25 0.10 0.16 -13.19
C PHE A 25 -0.54 1.34 -13.94
N ASN A 26 -1.84 1.24 -14.21
CA ASN A 26 -2.63 2.31 -14.85
C ASN A 26 -2.78 3.55 -13.95
N PHE A 27 -2.48 3.46 -12.65
CA PHE A 27 -2.61 4.53 -11.67
C PHE A 27 -1.26 5.00 -11.12
N ARG A 28 -0.15 4.68 -11.81
CA ARG A 28 1.22 5.00 -11.36
C ARG A 28 1.48 6.50 -11.15
N SER A 29 0.71 7.37 -11.82
CA SER A 29 0.79 8.83 -11.64
C SER A 29 -0.08 9.35 -10.49
N GLU A 30 -0.89 8.51 -9.87
CA GLU A 30 -1.83 8.86 -8.80
C GLU A 30 -1.45 8.18 -7.49
N VAL A 31 -0.87 6.98 -7.55
CA VAL A 31 -0.59 6.13 -6.39
C VAL A 31 0.88 6.23 -5.97
N LYS A 32 1.11 6.17 -4.66
CA LYS A 32 2.40 5.86 -4.05
C LYS A 32 2.22 4.65 -3.15
N LEU A 33 3.02 3.61 -3.37
CA LEU A 33 2.96 2.39 -2.57
C LEU A 33 3.97 2.43 -1.43
N CYS A 34 3.56 1.98 -0.25
CA CYS A 34 4.43 1.73 0.90
C CYS A 34 4.27 0.27 1.29
N LEU A 35 5.23 -0.54 0.87
CA LEU A 35 5.32 -1.94 1.24
C LEU A 35 6.05 -2.02 2.57
N ILE A 36 5.51 -2.76 3.52
CA ILE A 36 6.11 -2.90 4.86
C ILE A 36 6.40 -4.37 5.09
N ASN A 37 7.68 -4.71 5.24
CA ASN A 37 8.08 -5.99 5.81
C ASN A 37 7.98 -5.88 7.34
N ASN A 38 7.05 -6.60 7.97
CA ASN A 38 6.80 -6.52 9.41
C ASN A 38 7.39 -7.72 10.17
N GLY A 39 8.72 -7.81 10.18
CA GLY A 39 9.43 -8.81 10.97
C GLY A 39 9.32 -10.23 10.41
N SER A 40 9.18 -10.37 9.09
CA SER A 40 9.16 -11.68 8.43
C SER A 40 10.44 -12.47 8.71
N ARG A 41 10.31 -13.79 8.72
CA ARG A 41 11.39 -14.77 8.97
C ARG A 41 11.65 -15.66 7.76
N ASP A 42 10.92 -15.45 6.67
CA ASP A 42 11.11 -16.06 5.36
C ASP A 42 11.68 -15.02 4.37
N ASP A 43 11.71 -15.37 3.08
CA ASP A 43 12.26 -14.54 2.00
C ASP A 43 11.34 -13.38 1.58
N THR A 44 10.37 -12.98 2.40
CA THR A 44 9.41 -11.90 2.06
C THR A 44 10.14 -10.60 1.73
N LEU A 45 11.16 -10.24 2.50
CA LEU A 45 11.91 -9.00 2.28
C LEU A 45 12.56 -9.00 0.88
N ASP A 46 13.30 -10.06 0.57
CA ASP A 46 14.00 -10.22 -0.70
C ASP A 46 13.03 -10.23 -1.88
N LYS A 47 11.87 -10.88 -1.72
CA LYS A 47 10.79 -10.88 -2.71
C LYS A 47 10.21 -9.48 -2.96
N LEU A 48 10.00 -8.70 -1.89
CA LEU A 48 9.53 -7.32 -2.01
C LEU A 48 10.56 -6.42 -2.70
N GLU A 49 11.85 -6.57 -2.37
CA GLU A 49 12.93 -5.84 -3.03
C GLU A 49 12.97 -6.16 -4.53
N MET A 50 12.96 -7.45 -4.89
CA MET A 50 12.91 -7.88 -6.29
C MET A 50 11.66 -7.36 -7.02
N LEU A 51 10.51 -7.36 -6.36
CA LEU A 51 9.26 -6.87 -6.93
C LEU A 51 9.32 -5.36 -7.18
N ILE A 52 9.90 -4.58 -6.27
CA ILE A 52 10.09 -3.14 -6.48
C ILE A 52 10.96 -2.88 -7.70
N ASP A 53 12.09 -3.56 -7.80
CA ASP A 53 13.04 -3.41 -8.91
C ASP A 53 12.43 -3.76 -10.27
N THR A 54 11.46 -4.68 -10.29
CA THR A 54 10.83 -5.16 -11.53
C THR A 54 9.48 -4.51 -11.85
N SER A 55 8.80 -3.88 -10.89
CA SER A 55 7.41 -3.39 -11.05
C SER A 55 7.26 -2.11 -11.87
N GLY A 56 8.29 -1.25 -11.92
CA GLY A 56 8.18 0.09 -12.53
C GLY A 56 7.23 1.05 -11.79
N LEU A 57 6.72 0.67 -10.60
CA LEU A 57 5.86 1.51 -9.77
C LEU A 57 6.66 2.35 -8.77
N ASN A 58 6.03 3.44 -8.32
CA ASN A 58 6.59 4.27 -7.26
C ASN A 58 6.31 3.64 -5.89
N CYS A 59 7.19 2.72 -5.51
CA CYS A 59 7.14 1.96 -4.28
C CYS A 59 8.19 2.47 -3.28
N THR A 60 7.83 2.44 -2.00
CA THR A 60 8.76 2.54 -0.87
C THR A 60 8.69 1.26 -0.08
N LEU A 61 9.85 0.70 0.27
CA LEU A 61 9.95 -0.41 1.21
C LEU A 61 10.34 0.11 2.59
N ILE A 62 9.63 -0.34 3.62
CA ILE A 62 10.01 -0.14 5.02
C ILE A 62 10.24 -1.52 5.63
N ASP A 63 11.46 -1.78 6.05
CA ASP A 63 11.81 -2.99 6.80
C ASP A 63 11.72 -2.75 8.31
N ILE A 64 10.85 -3.49 8.99
CA ILE A 64 10.73 -3.53 10.43
C ILE A 64 11.31 -4.85 10.91
N LYS A 65 12.53 -4.81 11.47
CA LYS A 65 13.30 -6.00 11.88
C LYS A 65 12.62 -6.92 12.90
N GLN A 66 11.66 -6.42 13.67
CA GLN A 66 10.95 -7.18 14.70
C GLN A 66 9.46 -6.87 14.62
N ASP A 67 8.62 -7.90 14.56
CA ASP A 67 7.18 -7.73 14.57
C ASP A 67 6.73 -7.12 15.91
N LYS A 68 6.30 -5.85 15.85
CA LYS A 68 5.75 -5.08 16.98
C LYS A 68 4.23 -4.92 16.88
N GLY A 69 3.59 -5.73 16.04
CA GLY A 69 2.17 -5.70 15.74
C GLY A 69 1.82 -4.81 14.54
N ILE A 70 0.73 -5.19 13.87
CA ILE A 70 0.21 -4.56 12.64
C ILE A 70 0.03 -3.04 12.78
N ASN A 71 -0.49 -2.56 13.92
CA ASN A 71 -0.70 -1.13 14.15
C ASN A 71 0.62 -0.34 14.16
N PHE A 72 1.71 -0.95 14.63
CA PHE A 72 3.03 -0.34 14.60
C PHE A 72 3.53 -0.21 13.16
N ALA A 73 3.38 -1.27 12.37
CA ALA A 73 3.71 -1.28 10.95
C ALA A 73 2.95 -0.20 10.17
N ILE A 74 1.62 -0.16 10.31
CA ILE A 74 0.77 0.85 9.69
C ILE A 74 1.22 2.27 10.04
N LYS A 75 1.51 2.54 11.32
CA LYS A 75 1.98 3.86 11.77
C LYS A 75 3.33 4.24 11.16
N ALA A 76 4.22 3.28 10.94
CA ALA A 76 5.50 3.52 10.28
C ALA A 76 5.29 3.99 8.83
N GLY A 77 4.43 3.32 8.06
CA GLY A 77 4.09 3.72 6.70
C GLY A 77 3.37 5.07 6.63
N ALA A 78 2.39 5.29 7.52
CA ALA A 78 1.69 6.55 7.62
C ALA A 78 2.66 7.70 7.90
N ARG A 79 3.55 7.53 8.89
CA ARG A 79 4.57 8.52 9.24
C ARG A 79 5.49 8.84 8.05
N TYR A 80 5.89 7.84 7.28
CA TYR A 80 6.68 8.04 6.07
C TYR A 80 5.92 8.90 5.05
N PHE A 81 4.68 8.55 4.73
CA PHE A 81 3.85 9.30 3.79
C PHE A 81 3.56 10.74 4.24
N PHE A 82 3.34 10.97 5.53
CA PHE A 82 3.16 12.30 6.09
C PHE A 82 4.42 13.16 5.96
N ASN A 83 5.57 12.61 6.37
CA ASN A 83 6.80 13.38 6.48
C ASN A 83 7.46 13.62 5.12
N GLN A 84 7.58 12.59 4.30
CA GLN A 84 8.33 12.65 3.05
C GLN A 84 7.47 13.10 1.87
N ASN A 85 6.22 12.63 1.82
CA ASN A 85 5.38 12.80 0.65
C ASN A 85 4.26 13.83 0.84
N LYS A 86 4.09 14.35 2.07
CA LYS A 86 3.01 15.26 2.47
C LYS A 86 1.63 14.76 2.01
N LEU A 87 1.46 13.43 1.94
CA LEU A 87 0.20 12.83 1.50
C LEU A 87 -0.85 13.03 2.58
N LYS A 88 -2.06 13.33 2.13
CA LYS A 88 -3.23 13.53 2.99
C LYS A 88 -4.25 12.40 2.90
N TYR A 89 -4.13 11.53 1.91
CA TYR A 89 -5.09 10.47 1.68
C TYR A 89 -4.32 9.19 1.50
N PHE A 90 -4.55 8.24 2.38
CA PHE A 90 -3.96 6.93 2.25
C PHE A 90 -4.83 5.85 2.86
N GLY A 91 -4.87 4.72 2.17
CA GLY A 91 -5.47 3.50 2.67
C GLY A 91 -4.39 2.54 3.14
N TYR A 92 -4.77 1.58 3.95
CA TYR A 92 -3.90 0.47 4.32
C TYR A 92 -4.63 -0.86 4.18
N SER A 93 -3.89 -1.90 3.86
CA SER A 93 -4.36 -3.27 4.00
C SER A 93 -3.25 -4.17 4.52
N THR A 94 -3.64 -5.35 4.96
CA THR A 94 -2.74 -6.32 5.59
C THR A 94 -2.91 -7.67 4.95
N THR A 95 -1.81 -8.37 4.70
CA THR A 95 -1.88 -9.76 4.23
C THR A 95 -2.45 -10.70 5.28
N SER A 96 -2.38 -10.33 6.57
CA SER A 96 -2.98 -11.09 7.67
C SER A 96 -4.51 -11.12 7.64
N ASP A 97 -5.16 -10.18 6.95
CA ASP A 97 -6.62 -10.18 6.76
C ASP A 97 -7.06 -11.18 5.65
N LEU A 98 -6.12 -11.72 4.87
CA LEU A 98 -6.40 -12.69 3.79
C LEU A 98 -6.64 -14.08 4.38
N LYS A 99 -7.85 -14.60 4.23
CA LYS A 99 -8.16 -15.96 4.68
C LYS A 99 -7.56 -16.97 3.73
N VAL A 100 -6.46 -17.65 4.13
CA VAL A 100 -5.91 -19.01 3.79
C VAL A 100 -5.97 -19.50 2.30
N SER A 101 -6.55 -18.75 1.38
CA SER A 101 -6.67 -19.00 -0.06
C SER A 101 -7.05 -17.73 -0.84
N GLU A 102 -7.19 -16.58 -0.19
CA GLU A 102 -7.37 -15.29 -0.87
C GLU A 102 -6.02 -14.81 -1.38
N ASP A 103 -5.84 -15.08 -2.67
CA ASP A 103 -4.75 -14.65 -3.53
C ASP A 103 -4.44 -13.16 -3.31
N LEU A 104 -3.15 -12.80 -3.18
CA LEU A 104 -2.73 -11.41 -3.12
C LEU A 104 -3.28 -10.61 -4.32
N PHE A 105 -3.59 -11.24 -5.46
CA PHE A 105 -4.31 -10.62 -6.57
C PHE A 105 -5.70 -10.08 -6.17
N TYR A 106 -6.45 -10.77 -5.31
CA TYR A 106 -7.71 -10.25 -4.77
C TYR A 106 -7.49 -8.97 -3.97
N LEU A 107 -6.48 -8.97 -3.09
CA LEU A 107 -6.10 -7.77 -2.35
C LEU A 107 -5.74 -6.62 -3.29
N MET A 108 -5.00 -6.90 -4.35
CA MET A 108 -4.62 -5.88 -5.33
C MET A 108 -5.83 -5.34 -6.10
N ASN A 109 -6.86 -6.15 -6.37
CA ASN A 109 -8.11 -5.69 -6.96
C ASN A 109 -8.89 -4.78 -6.00
N GLU A 110 -8.95 -5.10 -4.71
CA GLU A 110 -9.58 -4.24 -3.70
C GLU A 110 -8.85 -2.89 -3.58
N ILE A 111 -7.52 -2.92 -3.62
CA ILE A 111 -6.71 -1.69 -3.66
C ILE A 111 -6.98 -0.90 -4.94
N GLU A 112 -7.11 -1.56 -6.10
CA GLU A 112 -7.46 -0.90 -7.36
C GLU A 112 -8.82 -0.20 -7.26
N ASN A 113 -9.83 -0.87 -6.69
CA ASN A 113 -11.17 -0.34 -6.48
C ASN A 113 -11.15 0.86 -5.52
N PHE A 114 -10.38 0.78 -4.43
CA PHE A 114 -10.16 1.90 -3.53
C PHE A 114 -9.54 3.10 -4.26
N VAL A 115 -8.50 2.87 -5.08
CA VAL A 115 -7.83 3.92 -5.84
C VAL A 115 -8.80 4.58 -6.83
N LYS A 116 -9.58 3.80 -7.60
CA LYS A 116 -10.61 4.30 -8.51
C LYS A 116 -11.63 5.18 -7.77
N THR A 117 -12.12 4.70 -6.63
CA THR A 117 -13.08 5.43 -5.78
C THR A 117 -12.51 6.76 -5.31
N MET A 118 -11.26 6.78 -4.86
CA MET A 118 -10.58 7.98 -4.39
C MET A 118 -10.29 8.99 -5.52
N ILE A 119 -10.01 8.51 -6.73
CA ILE A 119 -9.85 9.36 -7.91
C ILE A 119 -11.19 10.00 -8.30
N ASN A 120 -12.29 9.23 -8.28
CA ASN A 120 -13.63 9.75 -8.58
C ASN A 120 -14.06 10.78 -7.52
N PHE A 121 -13.89 10.45 -6.23
CA PHE A 121 -14.15 11.38 -5.13
C PHE A 121 -13.39 12.71 -5.25
N ARG A 122 -12.17 12.67 -5.81
CA ARG A 122 -11.42 13.89 -6.13
C ARG A 122 -12.12 14.70 -7.22
N ALA A 123 -12.54 14.07 -8.32
CA ALA A 123 -13.20 14.76 -9.43
C ALA A 123 -14.42 15.56 -8.94
N ASP A 124 -15.21 14.95 -8.04
CA ASP A 124 -16.41 15.58 -7.45
C ASP A 124 -16.09 16.72 -6.47
N LYS A 125 -14.89 16.72 -5.85
CA LYS A 125 -14.50 17.72 -4.83
C LYS A 125 -13.66 18.89 -5.33
N VAL A 126 -13.20 18.89 -6.58
CA VAL A 126 -12.55 20.07 -7.18
C VAL A 126 -13.49 21.30 -7.16
N GLU A 127 -14.81 21.09 -6.95
CA GLU A 127 -15.82 22.14 -6.82
C GLU A 127 -15.96 22.78 -5.41
N SER A 128 -15.30 22.28 -4.34
CA SER A 128 -15.39 22.94 -3.02
C SER A 128 -14.03 23.14 -2.32
N THR A 129 -13.65 24.41 -2.17
CA THR A 129 -12.33 24.89 -1.74
C THR A 129 -12.15 24.90 -0.21
N ASN A 130 -12.19 23.74 0.46
CA ASN A 130 -11.86 23.67 1.90
C ASN A 130 -10.64 22.79 2.21
N LYS A 131 -9.80 23.26 3.14
CA LYS A 131 -8.61 22.54 3.64
C LYS A 131 -9.03 21.23 4.33
N MET A 132 -9.00 20.11 3.60
CA MET A 132 -9.30 18.79 4.18
C MET A 132 -8.17 18.28 5.09
N LYS A 133 -8.58 17.73 6.25
CA LYS A 133 -7.73 16.94 7.15
C LYS A 133 -7.33 15.62 6.47
N PRO A 134 -6.21 15.00 6.87
CA PRO A 134 -5.84 13.70 6.34
C PRO A 134 -6.92 12.65 6.63
N VAL A 135 -7.18 11.77 5.65
CA VAL A 135 -8.18 10.71 5.78
C VAL A 135 -7.49 9.36 5.65
N PHE A 136 -7.81 8.47 6.59
CA PHE A 136 -7.21 7.16 6.75
C PHE A 136 -8.28 6.09 6.58
N PHE A 137 -8.07 5.16 5.64
CA PHE A 137 -9.04 4.12 5.29
C PHE A 137 -8.43 2.75 5.52
N LYS A 138 -9.15 1.84 6.17
CA LYS A 138 -8.88 0.41 6.03
C LYS A 138 -9.43 -0.01 4.67
N ILE A 139 -8.59 -0.62 3.85
CA ILE A 139 -8.96 -1.27 2.57
C ILE A 139 -9.23 -2.72 2.90
#